data_AF-A0A7X8T0A9-F1
#
_entry.id   AF-A0A7X8T0A9-F1
#
_cell.length_a   1.000
_cell.length_b   1.000
_cell.length_c   1.000
_cell.angle_alpha   90.00
_cell.angle_beta   90.00
_cell.angle_gamma   90.00
#
_symmetry.space_group_name_H-M   'P 1'
#
loop_
_entity.id
_entity.type
_entity.pdbx_description
1 polymer ?
#
loop_
_entity_poly.entity_id
_entity_poly.type
_entity_poly.pdbx_seq_one_letter_code
_entity_poly.pdbx_strand_id
1 'polypeptide(L)'
;MISGSDILRSFKKILSDKAGNFGIMTALAIPVLAAASGVAIDVTNMSLMRSQLQEASDAAALATATALANGTATTSNAQDLANNFVLGQMANYIGNDANATAALKAGTSTTVTSAANSSGGTSYSVAVKASYNMPVNGMSKLLGLQTMAIAATSSTTSGTAIQKSALSMEIALDKSGSMLLNTEVVDTTQNSCIQYYTDGVYLYQYKNPISPCYIKKIAALKTAVGNLLDQLDAADPKSQYVRTAAIAWSSQVDSSSNLDWGTKSTRSNVVSGLNANGGTESSAPMTLAYNSVNSTGEATEQGKKGNATFQKFIVLMTDGENNATSSDQKTLDTCKAAKAAGVQIYTVAFMAPTRGQSLLLSCASSPSNYFDVQQMSDLVAAFKTIGAQASKQLTLLKK
;
A
#
# COMPACT_ATOMS: atom_id res chain seq x y z
N MET A 1 -41.64 -60.69 36.98
CA MET A 1 -41.17 -59.61 36.10
C MET A 1 -42.21 -59.37 35.02
N ILE A 2 -42.88 -58.21 35.04
CA ILE A 2 -43.38 -57.41 33.91
C ILE A 2 -43.88 -56.09 34.58
N SER A 3 -43.01 -55.07 34.61
CA SER A 3 -43.27 -53.77 35.24
C SER A 3 -44.14 -52.82 34.40
N GLY A 4 -44.82 -53.35 33.37
CA GLY A 4 -45.71 -52.58 32.47
C GLY A 4 -47.20 -52.67 32.82
N SER A 5 -47.59 -53.62 33.69
CA SER A 5 -49.00 -53.89 34.04
C SER A 5 -49.64 -52.76 34.84
N ASP A 6 -48.89 -52.11 35.74
CA ASP A 6 -49.47 -51.18 36.70
C ASP A 6 -49.70 -49.78 36.14
N ILE A 7 -48.89 -49.33 35.18
CA ILE A 7 -49.13 -48.07 34.45
C ILE A 7 -50.37 -48.20 33.56
N LEU A 8 -50.51 -49.32 32.84
CA LEU A 8 -51.69 -49.59 32.00
C LEU A 8 -52.97 -49.75 32.83
N ARG A 9 -52.90 -50.37 34.01
CA ARG A 9 -54.03 -50.44 34.95
C ARG A 9 -54.40 -49.08 35.55
N SER A 10 -53.42 -48.23 35.82
CA SER A 10 -53.64 -46.88 36.35
C SER A 10 -54.27 -45.96 35.29
N PHE A 11 -53.80 -46.03 34.04
CA PHE A 11 -54.44 -45.35 32.91
C PHE A 11 -55.88 -45.83 32.69
N LYS A 12 -56.13 -47.14 32.78
CA LYS A 12 -57.48 -47.70 32.64
C LYS A 12 -58.42 -47.27 33.78
N LYS A 13 -57.90 -47.14 35.00
CA LYS A 13 -58.65 -46.60 36.16
C LYS A 13 -59.00 -45.12 35.97
N ILE A 14 -58.06 -44.31 35.48
CA ILE A 14 -58.28 -42.89 35.16
C ILE A 14 -59.29 -42.72 34.02
N LEU A 15 -59.23 -43.57 32.98
CA LEU A 15 -60.21 -43.58 31.89
C LEU A 15 -61.61 -44.04 32.33
N SER A 16 -61.71 -44.80 33.42
CA SER A 16 -62.99 -45.30 33.95
C SER A 16 -63.61 -44.44 35.05
N ASP A 17 -62.91 -43.39 35.49
CA ASP A 17 -63.36 -42.54 36.59
C ASP A 17 -64.48 -41.59 36.13
N LYS A 18 -65.64 -41.68 36.80
CA LYS A 18 -66.87 -40.91 36.47
C LYS A 18 -67.05 -39.66 37.34
N ALA A 19 -66.08 -39.29 38.16
CA ALA A 19 -66.08 -38.01 38.87
C ALA A 19 -65.92 -36.85 37.86
N GLY A 20 -67.05 -36.31 37.39
CA GLY A 20 -67.16 -35.42 36.21
C GLY A 20 -66.27 -34.17 36.20
N ASN A 21 -65.69 -33.75 37.34
CA ASN A 21 -64.78 -32.61 37.39
C ASN A 21 -63.38 -32.93 36.80
N PHE A 22 -62.89 -34.16 36.96
CA PHE A 22 -61.56 -34.54 36.47
C PHE A 22 -61.52 -34.58 34.93
N GLY A 23 -62.56 -35.15 34.31
CA GLY A 23 -62.68 -35.19 32.85
C GLY A 23 -62.76 -33.80 32.23
N ILE A 24 -63.52 -32.88 32.84
CA ILE A 24 -63.67 -31.50 32.36
C ILE A 24 -62.37 -30.70 32.52
N MET A 25 -61.72 -30.78 33.68
CA MET A 25 -60.43 -30.10 33.92
C MET A 25 -59.33 -30.62 33.01
N THR A 26 -59.28 -31.94 32.79
CA THR A 26 -58.29 -32.56 31.88
C THR A 26 -58.57 -32.22 30.42
N ALA A 27 -59.84 -32.21 29.99
CA ALA A 27 -60.23 -31.82 28.64
C ALA A 27 -59.92 -30.35 28.33
N LEU A 28 -59.94 -29.47 29.32
CA LEU A 28 -59.53 -28.06 29.17
C LEU A 28 -58.01 -27.87 29.28
N ALA A 29 -57.32 -28.65 30.12
CA ALA A 29 -55.89 -28.50 30.35
C ALA A 29 -55.02 -29.07 29.22
N ILE A 30 -55.41 -30.20 28.62
CA ILE A 30 -54.63 -30.85 27.55
C ILE A 30 -54.37 -29.92 26.35
N PRO A 31 -55.38 -29.23 25.79
CA PRO A 31 -55.16 -28.31 24.67
C PRO A 31 -54.24 -27.15 25.04
N VAL A 32 -54.34 -26.61 26.26
CA VAL A 32 -53.52 -25.48 26.72
C VAL A 32 -52.07 -25.89 26.93
N LEU A 33 -51.82 -27.07 27.51
CA LEU A 33 -50.47 -27.62 27.68
C LEU A 33 -49.83 -28.03 26.35
N ALA A 34 -50.62 -28.57 25.43
CA ALA A 34 -50.17 -28.88 24.07
C ALA A 34 -49.82 -27.59 23.30
N ALA A 35 -50.68 -26.57 23.38
CA ALA A 35 -50.43 -25.24 22.84
C ALA A 35 -49.13 -24.61 23.37
N ALA A 36 -48.93 -24.63 24.69
CA ALA A 36 -47.73 -24.10 25.32
C ALA A 36 -46.45 -24.86 24.91
N SER A 37 -46.53 -26.19 24.83
CA SER A 37 -45.38 -27.00 24.38
C SER A 37 -45.07 -26.81 22.89
N GLY A 38 -46.09 -26.62 22.05
CA GLY A 38 -45.93 -26.26 20.63
C GLY A 38 -45.18 -24.94 20.45
N VAL A 39 -45.59 -23.89 21.17
CA VAL A 39 -44.93 -22.58 21.12
C VAL A 39 -43.48 -22.68 21.64
N ALA A 40 -43.23 -23.46 22.70
CA ALA A 40 -41.89 -23.62 23.26
C ALA A 40 -40.91 -24.28 22.26
N ILE A 41 -41.36 -25.28 21.50
CA ILE A 41 -40.55 -25.92 20.45
C ILE A 41 -40.24 -24.91 19.34
N ASP A 42 -41.23 -24.13 18.90
CA ASP A 42 -41.03 -23.14 17.84
C ASP A 42 -40.07 -22.03 18.27
N VAL A 43 -40.15 -21.55 19.52
CA VAL A 43 -39.19 -20.57 20.06
C VAL A 43 -37.77 -21.14 20.12
N THR A 44 -37.63 -22.42 20.47
CA THR A 44 -36.32 -23.09 20.49
C THR A 44 -35.72 -23.20 19.08
N ASN A 45 -36.53 -23.64 18.12
CA ASN A 45 -36.14 -23.70 16.71
C ASN A 45 -35.84 -22.32 16.13
N MET A 46 -36.62 -21.30 16.50
CA MET A 46 -36.39 -19.92 16.10
C MET A 46 -35.04 -19.41 16.59
N SER A 47 -34.70 -19.66 17.86
CA SER A 47 -33.43 -19.26 18.45
C SER A 47 -32.25 -19.91 17.73
N LEU A 48 -32.33 -21.22 17.47
CA LEU A 48 -31.31 -21.96 16.73
C LEU A 48 -31.11 -21.38 15.32
N MET A 49 -32.22 -21.15 14.61
CA MET A 49 -32.18 -20.68 13.22
C MET A 49 -31.75 -19.23 13.11
N ARG A 50 -32.06 -18.40 14.11
CA ARG A 50 -31.50 -17.05 14.22
C ARG A 50 -29.99 -17.08 14.36
N SER A 51 -29.45 -17.97 15.21
CA SER A 51 -28.00 -18.14 15.38
C SER A 51 -27.33 -18.56 14.08
N GLN A 52 -27.90 -19.53 13.37
CA GLN A 52 -27.37 -20.01 12.09
C GLN A 52 -27.43 -18.94 10.99
N LEU A 53 -28.52 -18.16 10.95
CA LEU A 53 -28.69 -17.08 9.98
C LEU A 53 -27.71 -15.92 10.25
N GLN A 54 -27.37 -15.67 11.52
CA GLN A 54 -26.30 -14.74 11.90
C GLN A 54 -24.92 -15.24 11.45
N GLU A 55 -24.57 -16.50 11.74
CA GLU A 55 -23.30 -17.10 11.34
C GLU A 55 -23.11 -17.10 9.81
N ALA A 56 -24.17 -17.48 9.08
CA ALA A 56 -24.20 -17.40 7.62
C ALA A 56 -24.00 -15.97 7.08
N SER A 57 -24.62 -14.98 7.74
CA SER A 57 -24.50 -13.56 7.37
C SER A 57 -23.10 -13.02 7.63
N ASP A 58 -22.47 -13.39 8.76
CA ASP A 58 -21.11 -13.00 9.12
C ASP A 58 -20.08 -13.57 8.12
N ALA A 59 -20.23 -14.85 7.78
CA ALA A 59 -19.36 -15.51 6.81
C ALA A 59 -19.55 -14.92 5.39
N ALA A 60 -20.80 -14.62 4.99
CA ALA A 60 -21.10 -13.99 3.72
C ALA A 60 -20.53 -12.56 3.63
N ALA A 61 -20.67 -11.76 4.69
CA ALA A 61 -20.12 -10.41 4.75
C ALA A 61 -18.59 -10.45 4.63
N LEU A 62 -17.93 -11.32 5.40
CA LEU A 62 -16.47 -11.48 5.36
C LEU A 62 -15.97 -11.95 3.98
N ALA A 63 -16.54 -13.02 3.43
CA ALA A 63 -16.13 -13.57 2.14
C ALA A 63 -16.29 -12.54 1.01
N THR A 64 -17.39 -11.78 1.02
CA THR A 64 -17.65 -10.74 0.03
C THR A 64 -16.70 -9.56 0.18
N ALA A 65 -16.41 -9.13 1.42
CA ALA A 65 -15.45 -8.07 1.68
C ALA A 65 -14.04 -8.47 1.22
N THR A 66 -13.62 -9.71 1.44
CA THR A 66 -12.33 -10.23 0.96
C THR A 66 -12.28 -10.37 -0.57
N ALA A 67 -13.37 -10.82 -1.21
CA ALA A 67 -13.43 -10.91 -2.67
C ALA A 67 -13.37 -9.54 -3.36
N LEU A 68 -14.01 -8.52 -2.76
CA LEU A 68 -13.90 -7.13 -3.19
C LEU A 68 -12.47 -6.58 -2.99
N ALA A 69 -11.83 -6.90 -1.86
CA ALA A 69 -10.46 -6.48 -1.58
C ALA A 69 -9.41 -7.12 -2.50
N ASN A 70 -9.62 -8.37 -2.93
CA ASN A 70 -8.73 -9.09 -3.85
C ASN A 70 -9.01 -8.80 -5.34
N GLY A 71 -10.02 -7.98 -5.65
CA GLY A 71 -10.41 -7.65 -7.03
C GLY A 71 -11.05 -8.81 -7.80
N THR A 72 -11.43 -9.89 -7.12
CA THR A 72 -12.09 -11.06 -7.73
C THR A 72 -13.60 -10.87 -7.89
N ALA A 73 -14.19 -9.91 -7.17
CA ALA A 73 -15.59 -9.50 -7.31
C ALA A 73 -15.72 -7.99 -7.49
N THR A 74 -16.70 -7.55 -8.27
CA THR A 74 -17.07 -6.14 -8.44
C THR A 74 -18.26 -5.78 -7.55
N THR A 75 -18.54 -4.49 -7.34
CA THR A 75 -19.71 -4.02 -6.56
C THR A 75 -21.04 -4.53 -7.13
N SER A 76 -21.10 -4.81 -8.43
CA SER A 76 -22.27 -5.40 -9.09
C SER A 76 -22.49 -6.88 -8.72
N ASN A 77 -21.40 -7.65 -8.59
CA ASN A 77 -21.48 -9.09 -8.33
C ASN A 77 -21.39 -9.43 -6.83
N ALA A 78 -20.99 -8.46 -6.01
CA ALA A 78 -20.88 -8.62 -4.56
C ALA A 78 -22.22 -8.97 -3.92
N GLN A 79 -23.32 -8.46 -4.47
CA GLN A 79 -24.66 -8.78 -3.97
C GLN A 79 -25.01 -10.25 -4.20
N ASP A 80 -24.79 -10.74 -5.42
CA ASP A 80 -25.02 -12.14 -5.78
C ASP A 80 -24.09 -13.09 -5.02
N LEU A 81 -22.83 -12.70 -4.82
CA LEU A 81 -21.86 -13.48 -4.04
C LEU A 81 -22.31 -13.63 -2.59
N ALA A 82 -22.66 -12.54 -1.91
CA ALA A 82 -23.16 -12.57 -0.54
C ALA A 82 -24.46 -13.36 -0.42
N ASN A 83 -25.40 -13.19 -1.35
CA ASN A 83 -26.66 -13.94 -1.38
C ASN A 83 -26.41 -15.44 -1.55
N ASN A 84 -25.56 -15.84 -2.48
CA ASN A 84 -25.22 -17.25 -2.69
C ASN A 84 -24.51 -17.86 -1.48
N PHE A 85 -23.70 -17.07 -0.77
CA PHE A 85 -23.01 -17.54 0.43
C PHE A 85 -24.00 -17.80 1.58
N VAL A 86 -24.94 -16.87 1.84
CA VAL A 86 -26.00 -17.08 2.85
C VAL A 86 -26.85 -18.29 2.49
N LEU A 87 -27.28 -18.40 1.22
CA LEU A 87 -28.08 -19.54 0.75
C LEU A 87 -27.33 -20.86 0.88
N GLY A 88 -26.04 -20.91 0.54
CA GLY A 88 -25.22 -22.11 0.67
C GLY A 88 -25.05 -22.58 2.11
N GLN A 89 -24.83 -21.64 3.04
CA GLN A 89 -24.72 -21.97 4.47
C GLN A 89 -26.07 -22.39 5.07
N MET A 90 -27.17 -21.77 4.63
CA MET A 90 -28.50 -22.08 5.12
C MET A 90 -29.14 -23.32 4.49
N ALA A 91 -28.64 -23.82 3.36
CA ALA A 91 -29.23 -24.94 2.61
C ALA A 91 -29.52 -26.18 3.47
N ASN A 92 -28.66 -26.49 4.44
CA ASN A 92 -28.84 -27.63 5.35
C ASN A 92 -29.96 -27.42 6.39
N TYR A 93 -30.39 -26.17 6.62
CA TYR A 93 -31.33 -25.79 7.67
C TYR A 93 -32.73 -25.46 7.14
N ILE A 94 -32.84 -24.89 5.93
CA ILE A 94 -34.13 -24.62 5.27
C ILE A 94 -34.66 -25.80 4.45
N GLY A 95 -33.86 -26.87 4.29
CA GLY A 95 -34.20 -28.04 3.48
C GLY A 95 -34.28 -27.73 1.98
N ASN A 96 -34.51 -28.76 1.15
CA ASN A 96 -34.67 -28.61 -0.30
C ASN A 96 -36.00 -27.95 -0.72
N ASP A 97 -36.56 -27.06 0.12
CA ASP A 97 -37.78 -26.32 -0.19
C ASP A 97 -37.45 -25.09 -1.05
N ALA A 98 -37.86 -25.14 -2.31
CA ALA A 98 -37.66 -24.08 -3.29
C ALA A 98 -38.32 -22.76 -2.86
N ASN A 99 -39.45 -22.80 -2.13
CA ASN A 99 -40.17 -21.62 -1.67
C ASN A 99 -39.43 -20.96 -0.50
N ALA A 100 -38.92 -21.77 0.43
CA ALA A 100 -38.11 -21.26 1.54
C ALA A 100 -36.81 -20.60 1.05
N THR A 101 -36.18 -21.22 0.05
CA THR A 101 -34.97 -20.70 -0.61
C THR A 101 -35.26 -19.37 -1.32
N ALA A 102 -36.37 -19.27 -2.05
CA ALA A 102 -36.78 -18.04 -2.72
C ALA A 102 -37.13 -16.91 -1.72
N ALA A 103 -37.80 -17.24 -0.62
CA ALA A 103 -38.15 -16.29 0.43
C ALA A 103 -36.91 -15.76 1.16
N LEU A 104 -35.94 -16.63 1.50
CA LEU A 104 -34.67 -16.22 2.11
C LEU A 104 -33.86 -15.33 1.16
N LYS A 105 -33.83 -15.66 -0.14
CA LYS A 105 -33.15 -14.84 -1.16
C LYS A 105 -33.81 -13.46 -1.27
N ALA A 106 -35.13 -13.38 -1.30
CA ALA A 106 -35.87 -12.12 -1.36
C ALA A 106 -35.73 -11.29 -0.07
N GLY A 107 -35.58 -11.96 1.08
CA GLY A 107 -35.35 -11.33 2.39
C GLY A 107 -33.90 -10.98 2.67
N THR A 108 -32.96 -11.29 1.76
CA THR A 108 -31.54 -10.97 1.91
C THR A 108 -31.18 -9.73 1.09
N SER A 109 -30.72 -8.68 1.78
CA SER A 109 -30.25 -7.43 1.17
C SER A 109 -28.79 -7.18 1.54
N THR A 110 -27.99 -6.80 0.56
CA THR A 110 -26.56 -6.60 0.70
C THR A 110 -26.20 -5.18 0.29
N THR A 111 -25.63 -4.42 1.22
CA THR A 111 -25.18 -3.05 0.97
C THR A 111 -23.66 -3.03 0.99
N VAL A 112 -23.07 -2.57 -0.12
CA VAL A 112 -21.62 -2.39 -0.26
C VAL A 112 -21.35 -0.89 -0.32
N THR A 113 -20.55 -0.39 0.61
CA THR A 113 -20.02 0.97 0.55
C THR A 113 -18.51 0.92 0.36
N SER A 114 -18.01 1.66 -0.63
CA SER A 114 -16.59 1.83 -0.87
C SER A 114 -16.16 3.22 -0.41
N ALA A 115 -15.13 3.30 0.44
CA ALA A 115 -14.48 4.55 0.77
C ALA A 115 -13.05 4.54 0.22
N ALA A 116 -12.70 5.57 -0.55
CA ALA A 116 -11.33 5.79 -0.97
C ALA A 116 -10.58 6.44 0.20
N ASN A 117 -9.49 5.81 0.65
CA ASN A 117 -8.58 6.44 1.59
C ASN A 117 -7.71 7.46 0.85
N SER A 118 -7.32 8.53 1.55
CA SER A 118 -6.41 9.58 1.05
C SER A 118 -5.05 9.06 0.56
N SER A 119 -4.72 7.79 0.84
CA SER A 119 -3.49 7.09 0.44
C SER A 119 -3.65 6.22 -0.83
N GLY A 120 -4.82 6.21 -1.48
CA GLY A 120 -5.07 5.47 -2.73
C GLY A 120 -5.52 4.01 -2.57
N GLY A 121 -5.74 3.53 -1.34
CA GLY A 121 -6.41 2.25 -1.07
C GLY A 121 -7.94 2.41 -0.98
N THR A 122 -8.68 1.39 -1.40
CA THR A 122 -10.15 1.34 -1.27
C THR A 122 -10.53 0.43 -0.11
N SER A 123 -11.21 0.97 0.90
CA SER A 123 -11.88 0.14 1.91
C SER A 123 -13.29 -0.18 1.43
N TYR A 124 -13.67 -1.45 1.56
CA TYR A 124 -15.01 -1.95 1.25
C TYR A 124 -15.69 -2.36 2.56
N SER A 125 -16.79 -1.72 2.89
CA SER A 125 -17.68 -2.15 3.96
C SER A 125 -18.85 -2.90 3.34
N VAL A 126 -19.10 -4.12 3.80
CA VAL A 126 -20.17 -4.99 3.33
C VAL A 126 -21.12 -5.25 4.50
N ALA A 127 -22.36 -4.84 4.35
CA ALA A 127 -23.44 -5.17 5.27
C ALA A 127 -24.39 -6.17 4.63
N VAL A 128 -24.62 -7.30 5.29
CA VAL A 128 -25.55 -8.35 4.88
C VAL A 128 -26.69 -8.40 5.88
N LYS A 129 -27.92 -8.18 5.40
CA LYS A 129 -29.15 -8.38 6.18
C LYS A 129 -29.90 -9.53 5.58
N ALA A 130 -30.16 -10.58 6.34
CA ALA A 130 -30.96 -11.71 5.91
C ALA A 130 -32.21 -11.81 6.78
N SER A 131 -33.35 -12.13 6.17
CA SER A 131 -34.62 -12.32 6.86
C SER A 131 -35.40 -13.49 6.27
N TYR A 132 -36.07 -14.25 7.14
CA TYR A 132 -36.83 -15.44 6.79
C TYR A 132 -38.02 -15.64 7.72
N ASN A 133 -39.18 -15.97 7.14
CA ASN A 133 -40.39 -16.31 7.89
C ASN A 133 -40.46 -17.83 8.05
N MET A 134 -40.16 -18.33 9.24
CA MET A 134 -40.20 -19.76 9.53
C MET A 134 -41.66 -20.23 9.72
N PRO A 135 -42.07 -21.33 9.09
CA PRO A 135 -43.35 -21.96 9.37
C PRO A 135 -43.35 -22.58 10.76
N VAL A 136 -44.38 -22.31 11.56
CA VAL A 136 -44.53 -22.88 12.89
C VAL A 136 -45.18 -24.27 12.83
N ASN A 137 -45.03 -25.04 13.91
CA ASN A 137 -45.63 -26.38 13.98
C ASN A 137 -47.17 -26.34 13.99
N GLY A 138 -47.79 -27.50 13.71
CA GLY A 138 -49.26 -27.61 13.61
C GLY A 138 -50.03 -27.23 14.88
N MET A 139 -49.37 -27.30 16.05
CA MET A 139 -49.97 -26.93 17.33
C MET A 139 -50.01 -25.40 17.53
N SER A 140 -49.00 -24.69 17.07
CA SER A 140 -48.98 -23.22 17.04
C SER A 140 -49.93 -22.65 15.98
N LYS A 141 -50.14 -23.36 14.85
CA LYS A 141 -51.15 -23.02 13.84
C LYS A 141 -52.58 -23.06 14.38
N LEU A 142 -52.85 -23.97 15.32
CA LEU A 142 -54.14 -24.07 15.98
C LEU A 142 -54.45 -22.82 16.84
N LEU A 143 -53.42 -22.10 17.29
CA LEU A 143 -53.53 -20.84 18.02
C LEU A 143 -53.57 -19.60 17.10
N GLY A 144 -53.61 -19.79 15.79
CA GLY A 144 -53.62 -18.71 14.79
C GLY A 144 -52.23 -18.15 14.44
N LEU A 145 -51.15 -18.68 15.02
CA LEU A 145 -49.79 -18.32 14.63
C LEU A 145 -49.41 -19.13 13.39
N GLN A 146 -49.14 -18.47 12.26
CA GLN A 146 -48.80 -19.17 11.01
C GLN A 146 -47.30 -19.14 10.70
N THR A 147 -46.61 -18.08 11.12
CA THR A 147 -45.19 -17.86 10.82
C THR A 147 -44.52 -17.05 11.93
N MET A 148 -43.21 -17.27 12.13
CA MET A 148 -42.36 -16.42 12.97
C MET A 148 -41.24 -15.80 12.13
N ALA A 149 -41.11 -14.47 12.17
CA ALA A 149 -40.10 -13.74 11.42
C ALA A 149 -38.75 -13.77 12.15
N ILE A 150 -37.71 -14.21 11.45
CA ILE A 150 -36.32 -14.22 11.92
C ILE A 150 -35.52 -13.28 11.05
N ALA A 151 -34.69 -12.43 11.65
CA ALA A 151 -33.77 -11.55 10.94
C ALA A 151 -32.40 -11.53 11.62
N ALA A 152 -31.35 -11.47 10.81
CA ALA A 152 -29.98 -11.23 11.25
C ALA A 152 -29.36 -10.10 10.42
N THR A 153 -28.43 -9.36 11.03
CA THR A 153 -27.69 -8.29 10.37
C THR A 153 -26.22 -8.45 10.72
N SER A 154 -25.38 -8.47 9.70
CA SER A 154 -23.93 -8.50 9.83
C SER A 154 -23.31 -7.36 9.03
N SER A 155 -22.20 -6.82 9.54
CA SER A 155 -21.38 -5.85 8.80
C SER A 155 -19.91 -6.14 9.03
N THR A 156 -19.15 -6.28 7.95
CA THR A 156 -17.69 -6.44 7.98
C THR A 156 -17.04 -5.41 7.08
N THR A 157 -15.78 -5.08 7.37
CA THR A 157 -15.00 -4.15 6.55
C THR A 157 -13.70 -4.83 6.17
N SER A 158 -13.37 -4.84 4.88
CA SER A 158 -12.12 -5.36 4.34
C SER A 158 -11.60 -4.40 3.28
N GLY A 159 -10.29 -4.25 3.17
CA GLY A 159 -9.71 -3.37 2.16
C GLY A 159 -8.21 -3.52 2.09
N THR A 160 -7.66 -3.30 0.91
CA THR A 160 -6.22 -3.18 0.72
C THR A 160 -5.80 -1.81 1.23
N ALA A 161 -5.13 -1.77 2.37
CA ALA A 161 -4.50 -0.55 2.83
C ALA A 161 -3.22 -0.33 2.00
N ILE A 162 -3.36 0.31 0.83
CA ILE A 162 -2.22 0.94 0.18
C ILE A 162 -1.90 2.17 1.01
N GLN A 163 -0.88 2.06 1.86
CA GLN A 163 -0.28 3.22 2.49
C GLN A 163 0.80 3.70 1.54
N LYS A 164 0.57 4.84 0.89
CA LYS A 164 1.65 5.50 0.19
C LYS A 164 2.62 6.08 1.21
N SER A 165 3.84 5.58 1.26
CA SER A 165 4.88 6.12 2.13
C SER A 165 5.48 7.33 1.43
N ALA A 166 5.48 8.49 2.07
CA ALA A 166 6.11 9.67 1.50
C ALA A 166 7.64 9.51 1.44
N LEU A 167 8.29 10.32 0.61
CA LEU A 167 9.75 10.36 0.55
C LEU A 167 10.29 11.78 0.43
N SER A 168 11.50 11.93 0.92
CA SER A 168 12.32 13.14 0.80
C SER A 168 13.65 12.75 0.19
N MET A 169 13.99 13.31 -0.96
CA MET A 169 15.19 12.97 -1.71
C MET A 169 16.07 14.19 -1.94
N GLU A 170 17.33 14.11 -1.53
CA GLU A 170 18.36 15.08 -1.88
C GLU A 170 19.31 14.49 -2.92
N ILE A 171 19.60 15.25 -3.98
CA ILE A 171 20.47 14.83 -5.07
C ILE A 171 21.73 15.70 -5.07
N ALA A 172 22.84 15.16 -4.59
CA ALA A 172 24.15 15.81 -4.59
C ALA A 172 24.91 15.49 -5.89
N LEU A 173 25.07 16.49 -6.74
CA LEU A 173 25.58 16.40 -8.10
C LEU A 173 26.94 17.09 -8.24
N ASP A 174 27.95 16.30 -8.55
CA ASP A 174 29.27 16.81 -8.89
C ASP A 174 29.23 17.58 -10.22
N LYS A 175 29.72 18.81 -10.18
CA LYS A 175 29.90 19.69 -11.33
C LYS A 175 31.33 20.23 -11.42
N SER A 176 32.29 19.45 -10.92
CA SER A 176 33.73 19.71 -11.04
C SER A 176 34.18 19.80 -12.51
N GLY A 177 35.39 20.31 -12.72
CA GLY A 177 35.95 20.50 -14.06
C GLY A 177 36.07 19.21 -14.87
N SER A 178 36.28 18.05 -14.24
CA SER A 178 36.33 16.74 -14.92
C SER A 178 35.04 16.41 -15.67
N MET A 179 33.91 16.98 -15.25
CA MET A 179 32.62 16.83 -15.91
C MET A 179 32.52 17.55 -17.28
N LEU A 180 33.54 18.34 -17.67
CA LEU A 180 33.69 18.89 -19.03
C LEU A 180 34.24 17.88 -20.04
N LEU A 181 34.77 16.75 -19.58
CA LEU A 181 35.29 15.71 -20.44
C LEU A 181 34.19 15.09 -21.32
N ASN A 182 34.62 14.60 -22.47
CA ASN A 182 33.77 13.96 -23.44
C ASN A 182 33.30 12.59 -22.94
N THR A 183 32.08 12.23 -23.30
CA THR A 183 31.61 10.84 -23.32
C THR A 183 31.91 10.23 -24.69
N GLU A 184 31.59 8.94 -24.86
CA GLU A 184 31.73 8.24 -26.14
C GLU A 184 30.61 8.57 -27.15
N VAL A 185 29.58 9.33 -26.73
CA VAL A 185 28.41 9.65 -27.55
C VAL A 185 28.68 10.87 -28.40
N VAL A 186 28.60 10.72 -29.72
CA VAL A 186 28.74 11.82 -30.69
C VAL A 186 27.52 12.75 -30.61
N ASP A 187 27.77 14.04 -30.43
CA ASP A 187 26.76 15.09 -30.52
C ASP A 187 26.54 15.47 -31.99
N THR A 188 25.44 15.01 -32.57
CA THR A 188 25.06 15.30 -33.96
C THR A 188 24.44 16.68 -34.15
N THR A 189 24.15 17.40 -33.06
CA THR A 189 23.57 18.75 -33.13
C THR A 189 24.60 19.82 -33.46
N GLN A 190 25.89 19.50 -33.31
CA GLN A 190 27.01 20.42 -33.55
C GLN A 190 28.05 19.80 -34.49
N ASN A 191 28.46 20.57 -35.50
CA ASN A 191 29.50 20.12 -36.45
C ASN A 191 30.92 20.17 -35.86
N SER A 192 31.17 21.06 -34.88
CA SER A 192 32.45 21.20 -34.19
C SER A 192 32.23 21.86 -32.83
N CYS A 193 32.99 21.45 -31.81
CA CYS A 193 32.88 22.04 -30.48
C CYS A 193 34.22 22.12 -29.74
N ILE A 194 34.27 22.97 -28.72
CA ILE A 194 35.42 23.06 -27.82
C ILE A 194 35.48 21.82 -26.94
N GLN A 195 36.59 21.10 -27.03
CA GLN A 195 36.86 19.88 -26.27
C GLN A 195 37.87 20.15 -25.15
N TYR A 196 37.89 19.24 -24.17
CA TYR A 196 38.77 19.29 -23.01
C TYR A 196 39.51 17.98 -22.88
N TYR A 197 40.72 18.05 -22.32
CA TYR A 197 41.53 16.88 -22.00
C TYR A 197 42.19 17.08 -20.64
N THR A 198 42.57 15.98 -20.00
CA THR A 198 43.31 16.00 -18.74
C THR A 198 44.76 15.61 -18.97
N ASP A 199 45.67 16.31 -18.30
CA ASP A 199 47.06 15.88 -18.11
C ASP A 199 47.36 15.87 -16.60
N GLY A 200 47.51 14.68 -16.04
CA GLY A 200 47.47 14.46 -14.59
C GLY A 200 46.14 14.93 -13.98
N VAL A 201 46.21 15.83 -13.00
CA VAL A 201 45.05 16.40 -12.29
C VAL A 201 44.53 17.71 -12.91
N TYR A 202 45.19 18.22 -13.95
CA TYR A 202 44.84 19.49 -14.58
C TYR A 202 43.97 19.29 -15.82
N LEU A 203 42.95 20.13 -15.95
CA LEU A 203 42.06 20.18 -17.10
C LEU A 203 42.52 21.27 -18.07
N TYR A 204 42.69 20.89 -19.33
CA TYR A 204 43.08 21.78 -20.42
C TYR A 204 41.98 21.85 -21.48
N GLN A 205 41.85 23.02 -22.08
CA GLN A 205 40.94 23.26 -23.19
C GLN A 205 41.71 23.29 -24.50
N TYR A 206 41.22 22.60 -25.53
CA TYR A 206 41.77 22.76 -26.88
C TYR A 206 41.54 24.17 -27.40
N LYS A 207 42.58 24.74 -28.03
CA LYS A 207 42.56 26.12 -28.55
C LYS A 207 41.52 26.33 -29.66
N ASN A 208 41.32 25.31 -30.50
CA ASN A 208 40.41 25.36 -31.64
C ASN A 208 39.31 24.29 -31.47
N PRO A 209 38.08 24.52 -31.98
CA PRO A 209 37.03 23.50 -32.02
C PRO A 209 37.47 22.26 -32.81
N ILE A 210 37.08 21.07 -32.34
CA ILE A 210 37.43 19.77 -32.93
C ILE A 210 36.14 19.05 -33.35
N SER A 211 36.25 18.26 -34.44
CA SER A 211 35.20 17.39 -34.97
C SER A 211 35.67 15.92 -34.95
N PRO A 212 34.81 14.93 -34.62
CA PRO A 212 33.40 15.09 -34.24
C PRO A 212 33.22 15.67 -32.83
N CYS A 213 32.07 16.28 -32.55
CA CYS A 213 31.71 16.72 -31.20
C CYS A 213 31.17 15.55 -30.38
N TYR A 214 31.42 15.56 -29.07
CA TYR A 214 30.91 14.57 -28.15
C TYR A 214 30.07 15.23 -27.05
N ILE A 215 29.06 14.51 -26.57
CA ILE A 215 28.29 14.93 -25.41
C ILE A 215 29.21 14.94 -24.19
N LYS A 216 29.21 16.05 -23.45
CA LYS A 216 30.01 16.19 -22.22
C LYS A 216 29.38 15.42 -21.07
N LYS A 217 30.19 14.96 -20.12
CA LYS A 217 29.70 14.24 -18.92
C LYS A 217 28.61 15.02 -18.17
N ILE A 218 28.74 16.34 -18.02
CA ILE A 218 27.74 17.19 -17.36
C ILE A 218 26.38 17.20 -18.08
N ALA A 219 26.36 17.11 -19.41
CA ALA A 219 25.13 17.05 -20.20
C ALA A 219 24.45 15.67 -20.08
N ALA A 220 25.25 14.61 -20.05
CA ALA A 220 24.76 13.26 -19.73
C ALA A 220 24.12 13.23 -18.33
N LEU A 221 24.76 13.86 -17.34
CA LEU A 221 24.23 13.96 -15.97
C LEU A 221 22.89 14.71 -15.92
N LYS A 222 22.77 15.87 -16.58
CA LYS A 222 21.50 16.61 -16.69
C LYS A 222 20.37 15.73 -17.22
N THR A 223 20.66 14.95 -18.25
CA THR A 223 19.70 14.02 -18.86
C THR A 223 19.31 12.89 -17.89
N ALA A 224 20.29 12.29 -17.21
CA ALA A 224 20.05 11.21 -16.26
C ALA A 224 19.21 11.67 -15.05
N VAL A 225 19.55 12.83 -14.47
CA VAL A 225 18.78 13.43 -13.37
C VAL A 225 17.36 13.80 -13.83
N GLY A 226 17.21 14.35 -15.03
CA GLY A 226 15.90 14.63 -15.61
C GLY A 226 15.00 13.39 -15.66
N ASN A 227 15.54 12.26 -16.12
CA ASN A 227 14.82 10.98 -16.15
C ASN A 227 14.44 10.48 -14.75
N LEU A 228 15.32 10.61 -13.75
CA LEU A 228 14.99 10.26 -12.37
C LEU A 228 13.81 11.10 -11.87
N LEU A 229 13.86 12.41 -12.08
CA LEU A 229 12.79 13.31 -11.66
C LEU A 229 11.48 13.01 -12.41
N ASP A 230 11.54 12.62 -13.68
CA ASP A 230 10.36 12.22 -14.46
C ASP A 230 9.69 10.95 -13.87
N GLN A 231 10.50 9.99 -13.38
CA GLN A 231 9.97 8.81 -12.68
C GLN A 231 9.27 9.17 -11.37
N LEU A 232 9.75 10.19 -10.67
CA LEU A 232 9.13 10.68 -9.43
C LEU A 232 7.84 11.45 -9.73
N ASP A 233 7.83 12.31 -10.75
CA ASP A 233 6.62 13.04 -11.19
C ASP A 233 5.52 12.06 -11.66
N ALA A 234 5.89 10.99 -12.36
CA ALA A 234 4.96 9.95 -12.77
C ALA A 234 4.37 9.19 -11.57
N ALA A 235 5.15 8.98 -10.50
CA ALA A 235 4.70 8.26 -9.31
C ALA A 235 3.86 9.14 -8.36
N ASP A 236 4.09 10.45 -8.35
CA ASP A 236 3.35 11.43 -7.57
C ASP A 236 2.91 12.67 -8.41
N PRO A 237 1.93 12.50 -9.33
CA PRO A 237 1.49 13.59 -10.21
C PRO A 237 0.88 14.79 -9.48
N LYS A 238 0.49 14.62 -8.21
CA LYS A 238 -0.11 15.67 -7.36
C LYS A 238 0.90 16.29 -6.40
N SER A 239 2.15 15.82 -6.38
CA SER A 239 3.21 16.30 -5.50
C SER A 239 2.81 16.33 -4.02
N GLN A 240 2.20 15.24 -3.53
CA GLN A 240 1.72 15.11 -2.13
C GLN A 240 2.63 14.24 -1.24
N TYR A 241 3.48 13.43 -1.85
CA TYR A 241 4.29 12.41 -1.18
C TYR A 241 5.78 12.60 -1.43
N VAL A 242 6.16 13.20 -2.57
CA VAL A 242 7.56 13.39 -2.95
C VAL A 242 8.00 14.82 -2.66
N ARG A 243 9.08 14.95 -1.90
CA ARG A 243 9.84 16.20 -1.78
C ARG A 243 11.24 15.99 -2.33
N THR A 244 11.69 16.87 -3.20
CA THR A 244 13.03 16.78 -3.78
C THR A 244 13.81 18.08 -3.62
N ALA A 245 15.12 17.93 -3.57
CA ALA A 245 16.10 18.99 -3.65
C ALA A 245 17.36 18.48 -4.34
N ALA A 246 18.17 19.42 -4.83
CA ALA A 246 19.49 19.10 -5.33
C ALA A 246 20.53 20.08 -4.80
N ILE A 247 21.76 19.59 -4.77
CA ILE A 247 22.96 20.34 -4.44
C ILE A 247 23.93 20.14 -5.58
N ALA A 248 24.35 21.21 -6.24
CA ALA A 248 25.46 21.17 -7.19
C ALA A 248 26.73 21.68 -6.52
N TRP A 249 27.81 20.93 -6.69
CA TRP A 249 29.06 21.19 -5.97
C TRP A 249 30.29 20.98 -6.84
N SER A 250 31.36 21.70 -6.51
CA SER A 250 32.70 21.54 -7.07
C SER A 250 33.71 21.52 -5.92
N SER A 251 34.57 22.53 -5.80
CA SER A 251 35.42 22.73 -4.60
C SER A 251 34.61 23.17 -3.37
N GLN A 252 33.35 23.55 -3.58
CA GLN A 252 32.40 24.01 -2.57
C GLN A 252 30.97 23.73 -3.04
N VAL A 253 29.99 23.96 -2.17
CA VAL A 253 28.58 23.99 -2.59
C VAL A 253 28.34 25.27 -3.38
N ASP A 254 28.06 25.15 -4.68
CA ASP A 254 27.91 26.30 -5.58
C ASP A 254 26.46 26.71 -5.75
N SER A 255 25.54 25.76 -5.75
CA SER A 255 24.10 26.03 -5.79
C SER A 255 23.34 24.92 -5.09
N SER A 256 22.31 25.26 -4.34
CA SER A 256 21.41 24.30 -3.72
C SER A 256 19.96 24.79 -3.76
N SER A 257 19.03 23.85 -3.68
CA SER A 257 17.61 24.13 -3.47
C SER A 257 17.17 23.57 -2.12
N ASN A 258 16.18 24.19 -1.48
CA ASN A 258 15.52 23.56 -0.33
C ASN A 258 14.59 22.43 -0.81
N LEU A 259 14.34 21.44 0.05
CA LEU A 259 13.33 20.41 -0.19
C LEU A 259 11.98 21.07 -0.45
N ASP A 260 11.39 20.75 -1.59
CA ASP A 260 10.09 21.27 -2.01
C ASP A 260 9.24 20.15 -2.62
N TRP A 261 7.92 20.37 -2.66
CA TRP A 261 6.97 19.40 -3.18
C TRP A 261 7.14 19.18 -4.68
N GLY A 262 7.29 17.92 -5.08
CA GLY A 262 7.56 17.53 -6.47
C GLY A 262 9.00 17.83 -6.90
N THR A 263 9.20 18.03 -8.20
CA THR A 263 10.54 18.16 -8.80
C THR A 263 10.84 19.51 -9.45
N LYS A 264 9.85 20.41 -9.50
CA LYS A 264 9.95 21.69 -10.24
C LYS A 264 11.11 22.56 -9.75
N SER A 265 11.19 22.80 -8.44
CA SER A 265 12.25 23.60 -7.80
C SER A 265 13.63 23.02 -8.10
N THR A 266 13.80 21.71 -7.93
CA THR A 266 15.03 20.97 -8.23
C THR A 266 15.48 21.16 -9.68
N ARG A 267 14.55 21.08 -10.63
CA ARG A 267 14.85 21.27 -12.06
C ARG A 267 15.25 22.70 -12.37
N SER A 268 14.45 23.68 -11.93
CA SER A 268 14.66 25.08 -12.29
C SER A 268 15.89 25.67 -11.61
N ASN A 269 16.09 25.36 -10.33
CA ASN A 269 17.06 26.07 -9.49
C ASN A 269 18.46 25.46 -9.54
N VAL A 270 18.58 24.17 -9.88
CA VAL A 270 19.86 23.46 -9.84
C VAL A 270 20.14 22.79 -11.17
N VAL A 271 19.29 21.86 -11.63
CA VAL A 271 19.61 21.00 -12.79
C VAL A 271 19.77 21.80 -14.08
N SER A 272 18.92 22.80 -14.32
CA SER A 272 18.99 23.65 -15.52
C SER A 272 20.33 24.42 -15.59
N GLY A 273 20.79 24.92 -14.44
CA GLY A 273 21.97 25.76 -14.28
C GLY A 273 23.30 25.00 -14.13
N LEU A 274 23.31 23.65 -14.10
CA LEU A 274 24.55 22.90 -13.92
C LEU A 274 25.58 23.25 -15.01
N ASN A 275 26.77 23.63 -14.57
CA ASN A 275 27.94 23.90 -15.40
C ASN A 275 29.17 23.24 -14.78
N ALA A 276 30.08 22.73 -15.59
CA ALA A 276 31.24 22.01 -15.06
C ALA A 276 32.42 22.99 -14.87
N ASN A 277 32.90 23.14 -13.64
CA ASN A 277 34.04 23.98 -13.25
C ASN A 277 34.50 23.63 -11.82
N GLY A 278 35.76 23.94 -11.49
CA GLY A 278 36.32 23.80 -10.15
C GLY A 278 36.89 22.42 -9.86
N GLY A 279 37.31 22.21 -8.61
CA GLY A 279 37.75 20.91 -8.11
C GLY A 279 36.57 20.05 -7.64
N THR A 280 36.88 19.00 -6.90
CA THR A 280 35.95 17.99 -6.38
C THR A 280 36.11 17.93 -4.86
N GLU A 281 35.07 18.35 -4.13
CA GLU A 281 35.03 18.33 -2.67
C GLU A 281 33.65 17.86 -2.16
N SER A 282 33.52 16.56 -1.90
CA SER A 282 32.24 15.91 -1.58
C SER A 282 31.83 16.04 -0.10
N SER A 283 32.69 16.51 0.80
CA SER A 283 32.41 16.50 2.24
C SER A 283 31.28 17.46 2.63
N ALA A 284 31.39 18.72 2.19
CA ALA A 284 30.38 19.75 2.43
C ALA A 284 29.00 19.41 1.81
N PRO A 285 28.89 19.03 0.52
CA PRO A 285 27.61 18.70 -0.09
C PRO A 285 26.97 17.46 0.52
N MET A 286 27.74 16.43 0.87
CA MET A 286 27.19 15.23 1.54
C MET A 286 26.64 15.59 2.94
N THR A 287 27.32 16.47 3.67
CA THR A 287 26.87 16.95 4.98
C THR A 287 25.60 17.77 4.87
N LEU A 288 25.54 18.68 3.89
CA LEU A 288 24.34 19.46 3.61
C LEU A 288 23.17 18.54 3.22
N ALA A 289 23.41 17.53 2.39
CA ALA A 289 22.39 16.59 1.96
C ALA A 289 21.80 15.80 3.13
N TYR A 290 22.66 15.29 4.00
CA TYR A 290 22.23 14.60 5.21
C TYR A 290 21.42 15.52 6.14
N ASN A 291 21.88 16.75 6.37
CA ASN A 291 21.18 17.70 7.23
C ASN A 291 19.82 18.09 6.66
N SER A 292 19.70 18.24 5.34
CA SER A 292 18.45 18.55 4.64
C SER A 292 17.38 17.47 4.90
N VAL A 293 17.68 16.22 4.56
CA VAL A 293 16.72 15.10 4.67
C VAL A 293 16.47 14.63 6.10
N ASN A 294 17.40 14.91 7.02
CA ASN A 294 17.29 14.52 8.43
C ASN A 294 16.83 15.67 9.35
N SER A 295 16.50 16.84 8.79
CA SER A 295 16.04 17.98 9.57
C SER A 295 14.66 17.75 10.19
N THR A 296 14.42 18.37 11.36
CA THR A 296 13.08 18.43 11.97
C THR A 296 12.11 19.27 11.14
N GLY A 297 12.64 20.25 10.40
CA GLY A 297 11.87 21.04 9.43
C GLY A 297 11.26 20.17 8.34
N GLU A 298 12.04 19.24 7.78
CA GLU A 298 11.52 18.32 6.76
C GLU A 298 10.42 17.39 7.31
N ALA A 299 10.61 16.87 8.53
CA ALA A 299 9.56 16.08 9.19
C ALA A 299 8.28 16.89 9.44
N THR A 300 8.42 18.19 9.72
CA THR A 300 7.28 19.11 9.91
C THR A 300 6.53 19.33 8.60
N GLU A 301 7.23 19.59 7.49
CA GLU A 301 6.60 19.77 6.19
C GLU A 301 5.87 18.50 5.71
N GLN A 302 6.49 17.32 5.88
CA GLN A 302 5.83 16.04 5.60
C GLN A 302 4.58 15.85 6.48
N GLY A 303 4.67 16.21 7.77
CA GLY A 303 3.54 16.17 8.70
C GLY A 303 2.34 17.03 8.26
N LYS A 304 2.58 18.20 7.64
CA LYS A 304 1.49 19.06 7.10
C LYS A 304 0.66 18.39 6.01
N LYS A 305 1.20 17.39 5.30
CA LYS A 305 0.47 16.57 4.32
C LYS A 305 -0.08 15.26 4.90
N GLY A 306 0.01 15.06 6.21
CA GLY A 306 -0.43 13.83 6.88
C GLY A 306 0.56 12.68 6.78
N ASN A 307 1.79 12.93 6.33
CA ASN A 307 2.83 11.92 6.18
C ASN A 307 3.57 11.75 7.52
N ALA A 308 3.02 10.92 8.42
CA ALA A 308 3.61 10.66 9.74
C ALA A 308 4.96 9.93 9.68
N THR A 309 5.21 9.18 8.61
CA THR A 309 6.47 8.48 8.34
C THR A 309 6.83 8.64 6.86
N PHE A 310 8.10 8.87 6.57
CA PHE A 310 8.59 9.04 5.21
C PHE A 310 10.00 8.46 5.07
N GLN A 311 10.37 8.11 3.85
CA GLN A 311 11.68 7.55 3.53
C GLN A 311 12.64 8.67 3.11
N LYS A 312 13.89 8.57 3.58
CA LYS A 312 14.92 9.58 3.35
C LYS A 312 15.92 9.02 2.36
N PHE A 313 16.17 9.76 1.28
CA PHE A 313 17.08 9.36 0.23
C PHE A 313 18.15 10.42 -0.01
N ILE A 314 19.38 9.97 -0.22
CA ILE A 314 20.47 10.78 -0.76
C ILE A 314 20.97 10.09 -2.01
N VAL A 315 21.08 10.83 -3.10
CA VAL A 315 21.75 10.39 -4.32
C VAL A 315 23.02 11.20 -4.46
N LEU A 316 24.18 10.57 -4.29
CA LEU A 316 25.50 11.20 -4.43
C LEU A 316 26.17 10.72 -5.72
N MET A 317 26.59 11.65 -6.56
CA MET A 317 27.23 11.33 -7.83
C MET A 317 28.53 12.12 -7.98
N THR A 318 29.60 11.46 -8.47
CA THR A 318 30.87 12.09 -8.86
C THR A 318 31.54 11.33 -10.01
N ASP A 319 32.33 12.04 -10.82
CA ASP A 319 33.16 11.47 -11.88
C ASP A 319 34.66 11.48 -11.55
N GLY A 320 35.00 11.85 -10.31
CA GLY A 320 36.37 12.14 -9.91
C GLY A 320 36.70 11.70 -8.48
N GLU A 321 37.83 12.18 -8.01
CA GLU A 321 38.30 11.97 -6.63
C GLU A 321 38.30 13.30 -5.89
N ASN A 322 38.11 13.28 -4.57
CA ASN A 322 38.28 14.50 -3.80
C ASN A 322 39.71 15.03 -3.89
N ASN A 323 39.83 16.35 -3.92
CA ASN A 323 41.09 17.07 -3.93
C ASN A 323 42.00 16.72 -2.73
N ALA A 324 41.43 16.27 -1.60
CA ALA A 324 42.17 15.81 -0.43
C ALA A 324 41.62 14.48 0.10
N THR A 325 42.51 13.62 0.62
CA THR A 325 42.13 12.34 1.26
C THR A 325 41.36 12.55 2.56
N SER A 326 41.60 13.66 3.26
CA SER A 326 40.83 14.03 4.46
C SER A 326 39.36 14.29 4.15
N SER A 327 39.03 14.72 2.93
CA SER A 327 37.67 14.93 2.45
C SER A 327 36.92 13.62 2.20
N ASP A 328 37.63 12.57 1.75
CA ASP A 328 37.06 11.22 1.65
C ASP A 328 36.62 10.75 3.02
N GLN A 329 37.49 10.88 4.03
CA GLN A 329 37.20 10.43 5.38
C GLN A 329 35.98 11.17 5.96
N LYS A 330 35.94 12.50 5.83
CA LYS A 330 34.78 13.29 6.29
C LYS A 330 33.50 12.92 5.55
N THR A 331 33.58 12.68 4.24
CA THR A 331 32.42 12.22 3.45
C THR A 331 31.92 10.88 3.97
N LEU A 332 32.82 9.91 4.18
CA LEU A 332 32.48 8.59 4.72
C LEU A 332 31.88 8.66 6.12
N ASP A 333 32.37 9.55 6.98
CA ASP A 333 31.83 9.73 8.33
C ASP A 333 30.39 10.27 8.28
N THR A 334 30.11 11.22 7.38
CA THR A 334 28.72 11.65 7.12
C THR A 334 27.87 10.52 6.54
N CYS A 335 28.40 9.72 5.60
CA CYS A 335 27.66 8.57 5.05
C CYS A 335 27.32 7.55 6.15
N LYS A 336 28.23 7.29 7.09
CA LYS A 336 27.96 6.42 8.25
C LYS A 336 26.85 6.98 9.14
N ALA A 337 26.90 8.28 9.46
CA ALA A 337 25.87 8.95 10.25
C ALA A 337 24.50 8.89 9.57
N ALA A 338 24.44 9.18 8.27
CA ALA A 338 23.22 9.10 7.48
C ALA A 338 22.64 7.68 7.45
N LYS A 339 23.48 6.65 7.26
CA LYS A 339 23.06 5.24 7.32
C LYS A 339 22.51 4.86 8.69
N ALA A 340 23.17 5.29 9.77
CA ALA A 340 22.70 5.06 11.14
C ALA A 340 21.36 5.75 11.43
N ALA A 341 21.09 6.89 10.79
CA ALA A 341 19.81 7.61 10.87
C ALA A 341 18.71 7.03 9.95
N GLY A 342 18.95 5.90 9.27
CA GLY A 342 17.99 5.25 8.38
C GLY A 342 17.85 5.91 7.00
N VAL A 343 18.79 6.75 6.60
CA VAL A 343 18.82 7.35 5.26
C VAL A 343 19.37 6.35 4.24
N GLN A 344 18.65 6.18 3.13
CA GLN A 344 19.10 5.37 2.00
C GLN A 344 19.99 6.20 1.08
N ILE A 345 21.24 5.77 0.92
CA ILE A 345 22.24 6.44 0.12
C ILE A 345 22.47 5.62 -1.15
N TYR A 346 22.17 6.25 -2.29
CA TYR A 346 22.53 5.81 -3.62
C TYR A 346 23.77 6.55 -4.07
N THR A 347 24.72 5.83 -4.66
CA THR A 347 25.94 6.43 -5.17
C THR A 347 26.18 6.05 -6.62
N VAL A 348 26.62 7.02 -7.42
CA VAL A 348 26.87 6.83 -8.86
C VAL A 348 28.28 7.32 -9.18
N ALA A 349 29.16 6.38 -9.52
CA ALA A 349 30.52 6.64 -9.97
C ALA A 349 30.52 6.70 -11.50
N PHE A 350 30.66 7.90 -12.08
CA PHE A 350 30.56 8.07 -13.54
C PHE A 350 31.94 8.23 -14.17
N MET A 351 32.47 7.18 -14.79
CA MET A 351 33.83 7.17 -15.37
C MET A 351 34.87 7.67 -14.35
N ALA A 352 34.67 7.31 -13.08
CA ALA A 352 35.46 7.78 -11.95
C ALA A 352 36.71 6.91 -11.75
N PRO A 353 37.83 7.47 -11.25
CA PRO A 353 39.00 6.70 -10.86
C PRO A 353 38.74 5.74 -9.68
N THR A 354 39.64 4.78 -9.46
CA THR A 354 39.50 3.71 -8.45
C THR A 354 39.24 4.24 -7.03
N ARG A 355 39.89 5.33 -6.61
CA ARG A 355 39.66 5.90 -5.27
C ARG A 355 38.25 6.50 -5.16
N GLY A 356 37.78 7.20 -6.19
CA GLY A 356 36.43 7.74 -6.26
C GLY A 356 35.36 6.63 -6.23
N GLN A 357 35.59 5.55 -6.98
CA GLN A 357 34.76 4.35 -6.93
C GLN A 357 34.72 3.74 -5.52
N SER A 358 35.88 3.58 -4.88
CA SER A 358 35.98 3.03 -3.51
C SER A 358 35.25 3.88 -2.47
N LEU A 359 35.38 5.21 -2.57
CA LEU A 359 34.65 6.17 -1.74
C LEU A 359 33.13 5.99 -1.89
N LEU A 360 32.63 5.97 -3.13
CA LEU A 360 31.21 5.86 -3.41
C LEU A 360 30.63 4.50 -3.06
N LEU A 361 31.36 3.42 -3.30
CA LEU A 361 30.99 2.06 -2.89
C LEU A 361 30.84 1.97 -1.36
N SER A 362 31.78 2.56 -0.62
CA SER A 362 31.76 2.57 0.85
C SER A 362 30.68 3.48 1.44
N CYS A 363 30.33 4.56 0.72
CA CYS A 363 29.30 5.50 1.14
C CYS A 363 27.88 4.93 0.95
N ALA A 364 27.64 4.13 -0.10
CA ALA A 364 26.34 3.52 -0.39
C ALA A 364 25.75 2.75 0.82
N SER A 365 24.41 2.71 0.92
CA SER A 365 23.72 1.96 1.98
C SER A 365 23.81 0.44 1.80
N SER A 366 23.95 -0.02 0.56
CA SER A 366 24.16 -1.43 0.20
C SER A 366 24.91 -1.52 -1.13
N PRO A 367 25.50 -2.69 -1.47
CA PRO A 367 26.11 -2.89 -2.78
C PRO A 367 25.13 -2.69 -3.95
N SER A 368 23.84 -2.93 -3.76
CA SER A 368 22.80 -2.70 -4.78
C SER A 368 22.48 -1.22 -5.02
N ASN A 369 22.94 -0.33 -4.13
CA ASN A 369 22.72 1.11 -4.21
C ASN A 369 23.94 1.84 -4.80
N TYR A 370 25.02 1.13 -5.10
CA TYR A 370 26.19 1.63 -5.81
C TYR A 370 26.08 1.32 -7.30
N PHE A 371 26.34 2.32 -8.13
CA PHE A 371 26.36 2.18 -9.58
C PHE A 371 27.72 2.62 -10.12
N ASP A 372 28.47 1.68 -10.68
CA ASP A 372 29.65 1.96 -11.49
C ASP A 372 29.22 2.12 -12.95
N VAL A 373 29.47 3.29 -13.50
CA VAL A 373 28.93 3.72 -14.78
C VAL A 373 30.06 4.20 -15.68
N GLN A 374 30.35 3.47 -16.75
CA GLN A 374 31.42 3.82 -17.68
C GLN A 374 30.92 4.52 -18.96
N GLN A 375 29.61 4.46 -19.22
CA GLN A 375 28.99 5.03 -20.43
C GLN A 375 27.76 5.88 -20.09
N MET A 376 27.40 6.80 -21.00
CA MET A 376 26.22 7.65 -20.85
C MET A 376 24.90 6.86 -20.75
N SER A 377 24.76 5.76 -21.52
CA SER A 377 23.58 4.90 -21.45
C SER A 377 23.39 4.29 -20.06
N ASP A 378 24.50 3.84 -19.47
CA ASP A 378 24.53 3.22 -18.15
C ASP A 378 24.20 4.25 -17.06
N LEU A 379 24.58 5.52 -17.27
CA LEU A 379 24.26 6.62 -16.37
C LEU A 379 22.74 6.85 -16.33
N VAL A 380 22.13 6.94 -17.51
CA VAL A 380 20.68 7.11 -17.62
C VAL A 380 19.95 5.90 -17.04
N ALA A 381 20.45 4.69 -17.27
CA ALA A 381 19.88 3.46 -16.71
C ALA A 381 19.98 3.41 -15.16
N ALA A 382 21.10 3.84 -14.59
CA ALA A 382 21.31 3.92 -13.14
C ALA A 382 20.29 4.88 -12.51
N PHE A 383 20.17 6.12 -13.01
CA PHE A 383 19.22 7.10 -12.50
C PHE A 383 17.76 6.67 -12.68
N LYS A 384 17.43 6.00 -13.79
CA LYS A 384 16.10 5.40 -13.99
C LYS A 384 15.83 4.29 -12.97
N THR A 385 16.82 3.47 -12.65
CA THR A 385 16.73 2.40 -11.65
C THR A 385 16.50 2.99 -10.26
N ILE A 386 17.26 4.03 -9.88
CA ILE A 386 17.08 4.75 -8.61
C ILE A 386 15.67 5.33 -8.52
N GLY A 387 15.22 6.04 -9.56
CA GLY A 387 13.87 6.59 -9.63
C GLY A 387 12.79 5.50 -9.49
N ALA A 388 12.93 4.38 -10.20
CA ALA A 388 11.99 3.26 -10.10
C ALA A 388 11.98 2.62 -8.70
N GLN A 389 13.13 2.49 -8.03
CA GLN A 389 13.21 1.96 -6.67
C GLN A 389 12.58 2.92 -5.66
N ALA A 390 12.89 4.21 -5.74
CA ALA A 390 12.28 5.25 -4.91
C ALA A 390 10.75 5.30 -5.12
N SER A 391 10.29 5.23 -6.37
CA SER A 391 8.86 5.22 -6.71
C SER A 391 8.14 3.96 -6.22
N LYS A 392 8.78 2.78 -6.25
CA LYS A 392 8.20 1.55 -5.64
C LYS A 392 8.02 1.70 -4.13
N GLN A 393 8.96 2.37 -3.48
CA GLN A 393 8.91 2.65 -2.06
C GLN A 393 7.81 3.65 -1.67
N LEU A 394 7.28 4.44 -2.63
CA LEU A 394 6.06 5.22 -2.45
C LEU A 394 4.80 4.35 -2.35
N THR A 395 4.80 3.11 -2.84
CA THR A 395 3.63 2.23 -2.84
C THR A 395 3.83 1.07 -1.87
N LEU A 396 3.40 1.23 -0.62
CA LEU A 396 3.41 0.14 0.37
C LEU A 396 2.05 -0.57 0.37
N LEU A 397 2.03 -1.83 -0.07
CA LEU A 397 0.87 -2.71 0.07
C LEU A 397 0.89 -3.30 1.48
N LYS A 398 0.00 -2.88 2.38
CA LYS A 398 -0.29 -3.66 3.59
C LYS A 398 -1.30 -4.75 3.20
N LYS A 399 -0.89 -6.01 3.33
CA LYS A 399 -1.77 -7.17 3.23
C LYS A 399 -2.67 -7.26 4.45
#